data_AF-A0A4Q6C0R9-F1
#
_entry.id   AF-A0A4Q6C0R9-F1
#
_cell.length_a   1.000
_cell.length_b   1.000
_cell.length_c   1.000
_cell.angle_alpha   90.00
_cell.angle_beta   90.00
_cell.angle_gamma   90.00
#
_symmetry.space_group_name_H-M   'P 1'
#
loop_
_entity.id
_entity.type
_entity.pdbx_description
1 polymer ?
#
loop_
_entity_poly.entity_id
_entity_poly.type
_entity_poly.pdbx_seq_one_letter_code
_entity_poly.pdbx_strand_id
1 'polypeptide(L)' 'MAKARKKTAAKKTPAGPMMKDGKPTRLALSAHAWGEPVPKSMAAAKRLAAKGTKLLERYERAKAK' A
#
# COMPACT_ATOMS: atom_id res chain seq x y z
N MET A 1 -1.01 0.09 -36.73
CA MET A 1 -0.75 -0.86 -35.63
C MET A 1 -0.76 -0.11 -34.29
N ALA A 2 -1.87 -0.09 -33.56
CA ALA A 2 -1.97 0.61 -32.28
C ALA A 2 -1.35 -0.24 -31.17
N LYS A 3 -0.23 0.20 -30.59
CA LYS A 3 0.34 -0.42 -29.39
C LYS A 3 -0.60 -0.17 -28.21
N ALA A 4 -1.27 -1.23 -27.74
CA ALA A 4 -2.01 -1.21 -26.49
C ALA A 4 -1.06 -0.79 -25.36
N ARG A 5 -1.29 0.40 -24.80
CA ARG A 5 -0.59 0.85 -23.60
C ARG A 5 -0.99 -0.09 -22.47
N LYS A 6 -0.08 -0.97 -22.04
CA LYS A 6 -0.27 -1.78 -20.82
C LYS A 6 -0.58 -0.82 -19.67
N LYS A 7 -1.79 -0.91 -19.12
CA LYS A 7 -2.19 -0.18 -17.91
C LYS A 7 -1.33 -0.76 -16.77
N THR A 8 -0.18 -0.16 -16.50
CA THR A 8 0.74 -0.64 -15.47
C THR A 8 0.08 -0.46 -14.11
N ALA A 9 -0.44 -1.54 -13.55
CA ALA A 9 -0.98 -1.57 -12.19
C ALA A 9 0.17 -1.51 -11.15
N ALA A 10 0.96 -0.44 -11.16
CA ALA A 10 2.30 -0.41 -10.56
C ALA A 10 2.50 0.59 -9.40
N LYS A 11 1.43 1.00 -8.69
CA LYS A 11 1.59 1.97 -7.57
C LYS A 11 0.63 1.76 -6.38
N LYS A 12 0.21 0.53 -6.10
CA LYS A 12 -0.55 0.20 -4.87
C LYS A 12 0.23 -0.68 -3.89
N THR A 13 1.31 -1.31 -4.34
CA THR A 13 2.14 -2.20 -3.51
C THR A 13 3.29 -1.40 -2.90
N PRO A 14 3.55 -1.52 -1.59
CA PRO A 14 4.72 -0.89 -0.98
C PRO A 14 5.99 -1.42 -1.67
N ALA A 15 6.90 -0.52 -2.00
CA ALA A 15 8.16 -0.81 -2.65
C ALA A 15 9.30 -0.28 -1.78
N GLY A 16 10.29 -1.12 -1.49
CA GLY A 16 11.42 -0.81 -0.62
C GLY A 16 11.37 -1.52 0.74
N PRO A 17 12.50 -1.58 1.46
CA PRO A 17 12.61 -2.32 2.71
C PRO A 17 11.82 -1.63 3.84
N MET A 18 11.21 -2.45 4.70
CA MET A 18 10.49 -1.96 5.89
C MET A 18 11.42 -1.71 7.08
N MET A 19 12.57 -2.39 7.11
CA MET A 19 13.60 -2.26 8.14
C MET A 19 14.94 -1.98 7.48
N LYS A 20 15.76 -1.14 8.11
CA LYS A 20 17.15 -0.88 7.74
C LYS A 20 17.96 -0.70 9.02
N ASP A 21 19.09 -1.40 9.14
CA ASP A 21 19.98 -1.32 10.31
C ASP A 21 19.24 -1.54 11.65
N GLY A 22 18.30 -2.49 11.67
CA GLY A 22 17.47 -2.82 12.84
C GLY A 22 16.36 -1.80 13.15
N LYS A 23 16.26 -0.69 12.40
CA LYS A 23 15.27 0.36 12.60
C LYS A 23 14.21 0.37 11.50
N PRO A 24 12.94 0.72 11.82
CA PRO A 24 11.93 0.93 10.79
C PRO A 24 12.33 2.05 9.83
N THR A 25 12.11 1.84 8.54
CA THR A 25 12.36 2.88 7.54
C THR A 25 11.30 3.98 7.62
N ARG A 26 11.61 5.16 7.08
CA ARG A 26 10.63 6.26 6.94
C ARG A 26 9.33 5.82 6.26
N LEU A 27 9.43 4.90 5.30
CA LEU A 27 8.27 4.28 4.64
C LEU A 27 7.42 3.48 5.63
N ALA A 28 8.03 2.61 6.43
CA ALA A 28 7.30 1.83 7.44
C ALA A 28 6.66 2.72 8.52
N LEU A 29 7.37 3.77 8.97
CA LEU A 29 6.87 4.71 9.98
C LEU A 29 5.63 5.49 9.52
N SER A 30 5.44 5.68 8.22
CA SER A 30 4.24 6.37 7.70
C SER A 30 2.93 5.69 8.07
N ALA A 31 2.92 4.37 8.30
CA ALA A 31 1.74 3.65 8.78
C ALA A 31 1.27 4.16 10.14
N HIS A 32 2.20 4.52 11.03
CA HIS A 32 1.88 5.00 12.38
C HIS A 32 1.12 6.33 12.36
N ALA A 33 1.37 7.19 11.36
CA ALA A 33 0.65 8.46 11.21
C ALA A 33 -0.86 8.27 10.99
N TRP A 34 -1.27 7.08 10.56
CA TRP A 34 -2.66 6.69 10.34
C TRP A 34 -3.21 5.78 11.46
N GLY A 35 -2.48 5.60 12.55
CA GLY A 35 -2.86 4.69 13.64
C GLY A 35 -2.72 3.21 13.30
N GLU A 36 -2.03 2.87 12.21
CA GLU A 36 -1.78 1.48 11.81
C GLU A 36 -0.41 1.02 12.36
N PRO A 37 -0.25 -0.27 12.68
CA PRO A 37 1.01 -0.79 13.18
C PRO A 37 2.14 -0.65 12.14
N VAL A 38 3.33 -0.26 12.60
CA VAL A 38 4.53 -0.14 11.76
C VAL A 38 4.91 -1.51 11.19
N PRO A 39 4.84 -1.75 9.86
CA PRO A 39 5.20 -3.03 9.28
C PRO A 39 6.70 -3.25 9.40
N LYS A 40 7.11 -4.43 9.87
CA LYS A 40 8.53 -4.83 9.95
C LYS A 40 8.97 -5.69 8.77
N SER A 41 8.02 -6.14 7.93
CA SER A 41 8.28 -7.00 6.77
C SER A 41 7.46 -6.59 5.56
N MET A 42 7.93 -6.97 4.38
CA MET A 42 7.19 -6.74 3.12
C MET A 42 5.83 -7.42 3.11
N ALA A 43 5.70 -8.59 3.73
CA ALA A 43 4.42 -9.27 3.86
C ALA A 43 3.42 -8.48 4.72
N ALA A 44 3.87 -7.92 5.85
CA ALA A 44 3.05 -7.05 6.69
C ALA A 44 2.62 -5.79 5.93
N ALA A 45 3.55 -5.15 5.21
CA ALA A 45 3.26 -3.97 4.40
C ALA A 45 2.21 -4.25 3.31
N LYS A 46 2.30 -5.41 2.64
CA LYS A 46 1.31 -5.84 1.64
C LYS A 46 -0.09 -6.03 2.23
N ARG A 47 -0.19 -6.63 3.43
CA ARG A 47 -1.48 -6.78 4.12
C ARG A 47 -2.12 -5.44 4.45
N LEU A 48 -1.32 -4.47 4.90
CA LEU A 48 -1.79 -3.12 5.18
C LEU A 48 -2.30 -2.41 3.91
N ALA A 49 -1.56 -2.52 2.80
CA ALA A 49 -1.99 -1.97 1.51
C ALA A 49 -3.31 -2.60 1.01
N ALA A 50 -3.49 -3.91 1.23
CA ALA A 50 -4.74 -4.60 0.89
C ALA A 50 -5.92 -4.11 1.74
N LYS A 51 -5.71 -3.88 3.05
CA LYS A 51 -6.73 -3.28 3.94
C LYS A 51 -7.17 -1.91 3.43
N GLY A 52 -6.21 -1.03 3.10
CA GLY A 52 -6.50 0.30 2.55
C GLY A 52 -7.24 0.24 1.20
N THR A 53 -6.83 -0.67 0.31
CA THR A 53 -7.50 -0.86 -0.99
C THR A 53 -8.96 -1.28 -0.81
N LYS A 54 -9.25 -2.23 0.09
CA LYS A 54 -10.61 -2.68 0.38
C LYS A 54 -11.48 -1.56 0.96
N LEU A 55 -10.91 -0.68 1.80
CA LEU A 55 -11.63 0.47 2.34
C LEU A 55 -12.03 1.44 1.23
N LEU A 56 -11.10 1.78 0.34
CA LEU A 56 -11.37 2.64 -0.82
C LEU A 56 -12.43 2.03 -1.75
N GLU A 57 -12.33 0.74 -2.07
CA GLU A 57 -13.35 0.05 -2.87
C GLU A 57 -14.75 0.06 -2.24
N ARG A 58 -14.85 0.03 -0.90
CA ARG A 58 -16.14 0.18 -0.22
C ARG A 58 -16.66 1.61 -0.32
N TYR A 59 -15.79 2.60 -0.14
CA TYR A 59 -16.16 4.01 -0.27
C TYR A 59 -16.65 4.35 -1.68
N GLU A 60 -15.91 3.95 -2.72
CA GLU A 60 -16.31 4.20 -4.11
C GLU A 60 -17.66 3.55 -4.46
N ARG A 61 -17.91 2.32 -3.97
CA ARG A 61 -19.21 1.65 -4.14
C ARG A 61 -20.35 2.38 -3.43
N ALA A 62 -20.10 2.91 -2.24
CA ALA A 62 -21.10 3.67 -1.49
C ALA A 62 -21.40 5.01 -2.16
N LYS A 63 -20.40 5.67 -2.75
CA LYS A 63 -20.55 6.94 -3.48
C LYS A 63 -21.26 6.80 -4.83
N ALA A 64 -21.11 5.65 -5.49
CA ALA A 64 -21.71 5.39 -6.80
C ALA A 64 -23.21 4.99 -6.72
N LYS A 65 -23.75 4.85 -5.52
CA LYS A 65 -25.17 4.58 -5.25
C LYS A 65 -25.89 5.88 -4.96
#